data_AF-A0A183MT43-F1
#
_entry.id   AF-A0A183MT43-F1
#
_cell.length_a   1.000
_cell.length_b   1.000
_cell.length_c   1.000
_cell.angle_alpha   90.00
_cell.angle_beta   90.00
_cell.angle_gamma   90.00
#
_symmetry.space_group_name_H-M   'P 1'
#
loop_
_entity.id
_entity.type
_entity.pdbx_description
1 polymer ?
#
loop_
_entity_poly.entity_id
_entity_poly.type
_entity_poly.pdbx_seq_one_letter_code
_entity_poly.pdbx_strand_id
1 'polypeptide(L)'
;MPLLTTRAIIYLGTWNVRTMWDNGRALQIAAEMRRYNLEVLGISETHWTHVGQQRLTAGELLLYSGHEEENAPHTQGVALMLSKQAQNALTGWESHGPRIIKASFKTKKEGISMSIIQCYEPTNDYNKDAKDQFYDRLQSIIEKCPTKDLTILMGDFNAKVGTDNTGYEDIMGRKGLGERNENGERFANLCAFNKLVIGVSIFPHKRTHKITWISQDHATQN
;
A
#
# COMPACT_ATOMS: atom_id res chain seq x y z
N MET A 1 3.61 14.44 -17.70
CA MET A 1 2.25 14.94 -17.40
C MET A 1 2.01 14.75 -15.91
N PRO A 2 1.36 15.69 -15.22
CA PRO A 2 1.14 15.59 -13.77
C PRO A 2 0.05 14.57 -13.42
N LEU A 3 0.24 13.84 -12.32
CA LEU A 3 -0.70 12.82 -11.86
C LEU A 3 -1.92 13.47 -11.21
N LEU A 4 -1.72 14.23 -10.11
CA LEU A 4 -2.79 14.87 -9.34
C LEU A 4 -3.25 16.24 -9.86
N THR A 5 -4.56 16.45 -9.93
CA THR A 5 -5.20 17.72 -10.31
C THR A 5 -6.44 17.98 -9.46
N THR A 6 -6.76 19.24 -9.17
CA THR A 6 -7.95 19.62 -8.39
C THR A 6 -9.28 19.43 -9.15
N ARG A 7 -9.23 19.06 -10.44
CA ARG A 7 -10.41 18.95 -11.32
C ARG A 7 -10.58 17.54 -11.90
N ALA A 8 -9.76 16.58 -11.50
CA ALA A 8 -9.80 15.22 -12.01
C ALA A 8 -9.69 14.22 -10.86
N ILE A 9 -10.49 13.17 -10.95
CA ILE A 9 -10.45 12.04 -10.03
C ILE A 9 -9.28 11.15 -10.44
N ILE A 10 -8.59 10.59 -9.45
CA ILE A 10 -7.55 9.58 -9.65
C ILE A 10 -7.94 8.36 -8.87
N TYR A 11 -7.82 7.22 -9.53
CA TYR A 11 -8.08 5.94 -8.91
C TYR A 11 -6.75 5.31 -8.52
N LEU A 12 -6.60 5.08 -7.22
CA LEU A 12 -5.51 4.31 -6.64
C LEU A 12 -6.13 3.03 -6.08
N GLY A 13 -5.44 1.91 -6.19
CA GLY A 13 -5.90 0.64 -5.63
C GLY A 13 -4.74 -0.13 -5.03
N THR A 14 -5.02 -0.99 -4.05
CA THR A 14 -4.03 -1.93 -3.52
C THR A 14 -4.59 -3.35 -3.59
N TRP A 15 -3.75 -4.33 -3.90
CA TRP A 15 -4.16 -5.72 -4.01
C TRP A 15 -3.06 -6.67 -3.51
N ASN A 16 -3.37 -7.45 -2.48
CA ASN A 16 -2.59 -8.64 -2.14
C ASN A 16 -2.96 -9.78 -3.11
N VAL A 17 -2.02 -10.15 -3.99
CA VAL A 17 -2.25 -11.08 -5.10
C VAL A 17 -1.86 -12.53 -4.78
N ARG A 18 -1.31 -12.76 -3.57
CA ARG A 18 -0.77 -14.03 -3.04
C ARG A 18 0.43 -14.62 -3.79
N THR A 19 0.61 -14.27 -5.05
CA THR A 19 1.82 -14.55 -5.84
C THR A 19 1.72 -13.84 -7.18
N MET A 20 2.85 -13.31 -7.67
CA MET A 20 3.06 -12.92 -9.08
C MET A 20 4.04 -13.83 -9.81
N TRP A 21 4.55 -14.88 -9.15
CA TRP A 21 5.58 -15.76 -9.68
C TRP A 21 5.13 -16.50 -10.95
N ASP A 22 3.83 -16.80 -11.05
CA ASP A 22 3.28 -17.56 -12.16
C ASP A 22 3.29 -16.77 -13.49
N ASN A 23 3.60 -17.47 -14.58
CA ASN A 23 3.62 -16.89 -15.92
C ASN A 23 2.27 -16.26 -16.28
N GLY A 24 2.31 -15.02 -16.78
CA GLY A 24 1.12 -14.29 -17.22
C GLY A 24 0.32 -13.61 -16.09
N ARG A 25 0.63 -13.86 -14.82
CA ARG A 25 -0.06 -13.23 -13.67
C ARG A 25 0.05 -11.70 -13.69
N ALA A 26 1.22 -11.18 -14.04
CA ALA A 26 1.43 -9.74 -14.21
C ALA A 26 0.52 -9.11 -15.29
N LEU A 27 0.26 -9.82 -16.39
CA LEU A 27 -0.65 -9.35 -17.45
C LEU A 27 -2.12 -9.39 -17.02
N GLN A 28 -2.51 -10.39 -16.23
CA GLN A 28 -3.85 -10.45 -15.63
C GLN A 28 -4.08 -9.28 -14.66
N ILE A 29 -3.10 -9.01 -13.79
CA ILE A 29 -3.15 -7.88 -12.86
C ILE A 29 -3.23 -6.56 -13.63
N ALA A 30 -2.46 -6.40 -14.71
CA ALA A 30 -2.53 -5.23 -15.58
C ALA A 30 -3.90 -5.08 -16.26
N ALA A 31 -4.55 -6.19 -16.64
CA ALA A 31 -5.91 -6.15 -17.19
C ALA A 31 -6.93 -5.66 -16.14
N GLU A 32 -6.83 -6.11 -14.89
CA GLU A 32 -7.69 -5.62 -13.81
C GLU A 32 -7.39 -4.15 -13.46
N MET A 33 -6.13 -3.75 -13.42
CA MET A 33 -5.73 -2.34 -13.25
C MET A 33 -6.42 -1.43 -14.27
N ARG A 34 -6.42 -1.83 -15.55
CA ARG A 34 -7.12 -1.10 -16.63
C ARG A 34 -8.64 -1.15 -16.47
N ARG A 35 -9.21 -2.31 -16.14
CA ARG A 35 -10.66 -2.49 -15.94
C ARG A 35 -11.21 -1.56 -14.85
N TYR A 36 -10.45 -1.34 -13.78
CA TYR A 36 -10.80 -0.44 -12.70
C TYR A 36 -10.32 1.01 -12.91
N ASN A 37 -9.74 1.32 -14.07
CA ASN A 37 -9.19 2.64 -14.44
C ASN A 37 -8.18 3.17 -13.40
N LEU A 38 -7.38 2.28 -12.80
CA LEU A 38 -6.39 2.66 -11.80
C LEU A 38 -5.19 3.33 -12.47
N GLU A 39 -4.72 4.43 -11.88
CA GLU A 39 -3.49 5.08 -12.28
C GLU A 39 -2.27 4.44 -11.63
N VAL A 40 -2.43 4.03 -10.37
CA VAL A 40 -1.43 3.33 -9.57
C VAL A 40 -2.10 2.18 -8.83
N LEU A 41 -1.54 0.99 -9.00
CA LEU A 41 -1.93 -0.21 -8.25
C LEU A 41 -0.75 -0.65 -7.37
N GLY A 42 -0.93 -0.57 -6.06
CA GLY A 42 -0.05 -1.20 -5.09
C GLY A 42 -0.32 -2.70 -5.03
N ILE A 43 0.74 -3.49 -4.95
CA ILE A 43 0.65 -4.95 -4.95
C ILE A 43 1.44 -5.49 -3.77
N SER A 44 0.86 -6.44 -3.04
CA SER A 44 1.50 -7.18 -1.95
C SER A 44 1.54 -8.68 -2.26
N GLU A 45 2.47 -9.39 -1.64
CA GLU A 45 2.74 -10.82 -1.90
C GLU A 45 3.08 -11.08 -3.38
N THR A 46 4.01 -10.29 -3.92
CA THR A 46 4.49 -10.52 -5.29
C THR A 46 5.31 -11.80 -5.40
N HIS A 47 6.01 -12.20 -4.33
CA HIS A 47 6.93 -13.34 -4.28
C HIS A 47 8.09 -13.24 -5.27
N TRP A 48 8.35 -12.05 -5.81
CA TRP A 48 9.51 -11.78 -6.64
C TRP A 48 10.70 -11.43 -5.76
N THR A 49 11.88 -11.85 -6.21
CA THR A 49 13.16 -11.48 -5.60
C THR A 49 13.74 -10.25 -6.29
N HIS A 50 14.76 -9.69 -5.65
CA HIS A 50 15.49 -8.49 -6.06
C HIS A 50 14.63 -7.22 -6.10
N VAL A 51 15.30 -6.11 -6.33
CA VAL A 51 14.70 -4.80 -6.54
C VAL A 51 14.86 -4.45 -8.01
N GLY A 52 13.79 -3.96 -8.63
CA GLY A 52 13.87 -3.61 -10.04
C GLY A 52 12.64 -2.94 -10.60
N GLN A 53 12.72 -2.67 -11.88
CA GLN A 53 11.60 -2.16 -12.66
C GLN A 53 11.52 -2.89 -14.00
N GLN A 54 10.30 -3.14 -14.47
CA GLN A 54 10.07 -3.70 -15.79
C GLN A 54 8.84 -3.12 -16.45
N ARG A 55 8.91 -2.94 -17.78
CA ARG A 55 7.77 -2.53 -18.59
C ARG A 55 7.08 -3.77 -19.14
N LEU A 56 5.80 -3.92 -18.86
CA LEU A 56 4.99 -4.99 -19.44
C LEU A 56 4.75 -4.72 -20.91
N THR A 57 4.52 -5.77 -21.69
CA THR A 57 4.13 -5.66 -23.11
C THR A 57 2.82 -4.90 -23.29
N ALA A 58 1.96 -4.89 -22.27
CA ALA A 58 0.72 -4.12 -22.24
C ALA A 58 0.92 -2.61 -21.97
N GLY A 59 2.13 -2.17 -21.61
CA GLY A 59 2.53 -0.77 -21.50
C GLY A 59 2.68 -0.24 -20.07
N GLU A 60 2.15 -0.93 -19.06
CA GLU A 60 2.35 -0.61 -17.65
C GLU A 60 3.81 -0.75 -17.23
N LEU A 61 4.25 0.09 -16.30
CA LEU A 61 5.56 -0.01 -15.64
C LEU A 61 5.34 -0.61 -14.27
N LEU A 62 6.05 -1.68 -13.97
CA LEU A 62 6.07 -2.29 -12.65
C LEU A 62 7.37 -1.91 -11.95
N LEU A 63 7.26 -1.34 -10.75
CA LEU A 63 8.36 -1.14 -9.81
C LEU A 63 8.20 -2.19 -8.72
N TYR A 64 9.22 -2.97 -8.40
CA TYR A 64 9.09 -4.05 -7.42
C TYR A 64 10.27 -4.10 -6.47
N SER A 65 9.98 -4.59 -5.27
CA SER A 65 10.93 -4.80 -4.20
C SER A 65 10.70 -6.17 -3.58
N GLY A 66 11.73 -7.00 -3.60
CA GLY A 66 11.76 -8.34 -3.01
C GLY A 66 13.01 -8.54 -2.15
N HIS A 67 13.27 -9.79 -1.77
CA HIS A 67 14.52 -10.16 -1.11
C HIS A 67 15.70 -10.06 -2.08
N GLU A 68 16.80 -9.42 -1.70
CA GLU A 68 17.96 -9.21 -2.57
C GLU A 68 19.01 -10.33 -2.50
N GLU A 69 18.96 -11.18 -1.46
CA GLU A 69 19.94 -12.26 -1.28
C GLU A 69 19.85 -13.31 -2.39
N GLU A 70 21.01 -13.87 -2.75
CA GLU A 70 21.06 -15.00 -3.68
C GLU A 70 20.34 -16.22 -3.08
N ASN A 71 19.46 -16.86 -3.86
CA ASN A 71 18.58 -17.95 -3.41
C ASN A 71 17.60 -17.58 -2.28
N ALA A 72 17.25 -16.30 -2.17
CA ALA A 72 16.25 -15.85 -1.22
C ALA A 72 14.89 -16.56 -1.42
N PRO A 73 14.09 -16.71 -0.34
CA PRO A 73 12.77 -17.31 -0.43
C PRO A 73 11.83 -16.44 -1.28
N HIS A 74 11.03 -17.10 -2.13
CA HIS A 74 9.93 -16.48 -2.88
C HIS A 74 8.72 -16.19 -1.98
N THR A 75 8.92 -15.28 -1.03
CA THR A 75 7.92 -14.84 -0.06
C THR A 75 7.90 -13.32 0.00
N GLN A 76 6.84 -12.74 0.58
CA GLN A 76 6.71 -11.30 0.73
C GLN A 76 6.72 -10.58 -0.64
N GLY A 77 7.39 -9.44 -0.73
CA GLY A 77 7.51 -8.69 -1.96
C GLY A 77 6.34 -7.72 -2.14
N VAL A 78 6.68 -6.52 -2.55
CA VAL A 78 5.74 -5.45 -2.85
C VAL A 78 6.06 -4.84 -4.22
N ALA A 79 5.04 -4.31 -4.87
CA ALA A 79 5.21 -3.61 -6.13
C ALA A 79 4.23 -2.43 -6.29
N LEU A 80 4.57 -1.54 -7.22
CA LEU A 80 3.69 -0.52 -7.77
C LEU A 80 3.59 -0.73 -9.27
N MET A 81 2.39 -0.98 -9.76
CA MET A 81 2.07 -0.98 -11.19
C MET A 81 1.52 0.38 -11.59
N LEU A 82 2.10 0.97 -12.64
CA LEU A 82 1.86 2.35 -13.04
C LEU A 82 1.29 2.40 -14.47
N SER A 83 0.19 3.14 -14.62
CA SER A 83 -0.35 3.51 -15.92
C SER A 83 0.67 4.36 -16.71
N LYS A 84 0.44 4.56 -18.00
CA LYS A 84 1.28 5.47 -18.79
C LYS A 84 1.28 6.91 -18.24
N GLN A 85 0.17 7.37 -17.65
CA GLN A 85 0.09 8.70 -17.07
C GLN A 85 0.87 8.79 -15.75
N ALA A 86 0.74 7.80 -14.86
CA ALA A 86 1.53 7.74 -13.63
C ALA A 86 3.03 7.62 -13.93
N GLN A 87 3.43 6.84 -14.93
CA GLN A 87 4.81 6.77 -15.41
C GLN A 87 5.36 8.15 -15.81
N ASN A 88 4.58 8.91 -16.58
CA ASN A 88 4.97 10.25 -17.02
C ASN A 88 5.02 11.30 -15.89
N ALA A 89 4.51 10.94 -14.72
CA ALA A 89 4.51 11.79 -13.53
C ALA A 89 5.54 11.33 -12.49
N LEU A 90 6.05 10.10 -12.59
CA LEU A 90 7.01 9.52 -11.66
C LEU A 90 8.29 10.37 -11.63
N THR A 91 8.68 10.83 -10.44
CA THR A 91 9.91 11.60 -10.22
C THR A 91 11.02 10.77 -9.61
N GLY A 92 10.68 9.67 -8.93
CA GLY A 92 11.63 8.76 -8.32
C GLY A 92 10.91 7.69 -7.50
N TRP A 93 11.61 6.62 -7.19
CA TRP A 93 11.12 5.56 -6.32
C TRP A 93 12.29 4.92 -5.55
N GLU A 94 11.96 4.29 -4.44
CA GLU A 94 12.91 3.67 -3.52
C GLU A 94 12.31 2.39 -2.92
N SER A 95 13.16 1.36 -2.82
CA SER A 95 12.88 0.14 -2.06
C SER A 95 13.39 0.29 -0.64
N HIS A 96 12.64 -0.25 0.32
CA HIS A 96 13.00 -0.29 1.73
C HIS A 96 12.89 -1.73 2.28
N GLY A 97 13.47 -2.66 1.52
CA GLY A 97 13.34 -4.11 1.75
C GLY A 97 12.08 -4.71 1.13
N PRO A 98 11.81 -6.01 1.38
CA PRO A 98 10.78 -6.77 0.66
C PRO A 98 9.34 -6.35 0.97
N ARG A 99 9.12 -5.48 1.96
CA ARG A 99 7.79 -5.15 2.48
C ARG A 99 7.36 -3.70 2.27
N ILE A 100 8.26 -2.82 1.81
CA ILE A 100 7.95 -1.40 1.64
C ILE A 100 8.58 -0.90 0.35
N ILE A 101 7.77 -0.26 -0.49
CA ILE A 101 8.20 0.47 -1.68
C ILE A 101 7.53 1.85 -1.66
N LYS A 102 8.30 2.89 -1.99
CA LYS A 102 7.80 4.25 -2.10
C LYS A 102 8.07 4.80 -3.49
N ALA A 103 7.10 5.50 -4.05
CA ALA A 103 7.26 6.25 -5.29
C ALA A 103 6.72 7.68 -5.13
N SER A 104 7.41 8.64 -5.72
CA SER A 104 7.02 10.05 -5.71
C SER A 104 6.62 10.50 -7.12
N PHE A 105 5.59 11.32 -7.19
CA PHE A 105 4.95 11.77 -8.43
C PHE A 105 4.77 13.29 -8.44
N LYS A 106 5.00 13.90 -9.60
CA LYS A 106 4.72 15.30 -9.85
C LYS A 106 3.20 15.53 -9.90
N THR A 107 2.72 16.53 -9.16
CA THR A 107 1.33 17.00 -9.25
C THR A 107 1.20 18.21 -10.19
N LYS A 108 -0.03 18.63 -10.50
CA LYS A 108 -0.26 19.89 -11.24
C LYS A 108 0.07 21.11 -10.41
N LYS A 109 0.00 21.01 -9.08
CA LYS A 109 0.28 22.12 -8.19
C LYS A 109 1.79 22.24 -8.04
N GLU A 110 2.33 23.35 -8.53
CA GLU A 110 3.75 23.61 -8.46
C GLU A 110 4.25 23.59 -7.01
N GLY A 111 5.43 23.00 -6.81
CA GLY A 111 6.03 22.84 -5.49
C GLY A 111 5.39 21.80 -4.58
N ILE A 112 4.37 21.07 -5.05
CA ILE A 112 3.69 19.99 -4.32
C ILE A 112 3.88 18.67 -5.07
N SER A 113 4.44 17.68 -4.39
CA SER A 113 4.54 16.30 -4.89
C SER A 113 3.50 15.38 -4.19
N MET A 114 3.34 14.18 -4.73
CA MET A 114 2.59 13.11 -4.09
C MET A 114 3.51 11.91 -3.90
N SER A 115 3.63 11.41 -2.68
CA SER A 115 4.33 10.15 -2.38
C SER A 115 3.31 9.06 -2.08
N ILE A 116 3.48 7.91 -2.72
CA ILE A 116 2.72 6.69 -2.45
C ILE A 116 3.67 5.69 -1.82
N ILE A 117 3.30 5.19 -0.64
CA ILE A 117 4.03 4.17 0.10
C ILE A 117 3.15 2.93 0.13
N GLN A 118 3.58 1.88 -0.56
CA GLN A 118 2.93 0.57 -0.57
C GLN A 118 3.63 -0.36 0.43
N CYS A 119 2.83 -0.95 1.32
CA CYS A 119 3.30 -1.79 2.41
C CYS A 119 2.71 -3.21 2.39
N TYR A 120 3.48 -4.15 2.94
CA TYR A 120 3.00 -5.46 3.35
C TYR A 120 3.48 -5.76 4.79
N GLU A 121 2.63 -5.45 5.76
CA GLU A 121 2.94 -5.63 7.18
C GLU A 121 3.09 -7.12 7.53
N PRO A 122 4.05 -7.49 8.40
CA PRO A 122 4.11 -8.83 8.95
C PRO A 122 2.77 -9.28 9.56
N THR A 123 2.43 -10.56 9.41
CA THR A 123 1.20 -11.12 10.01
C THR A 123 1.31 -11.13 11.54
N ASN A 124 0.18 -11.34 12.23
CA ASN A 124 0.16 -11.31 13.70
C ASN A 124 1.10 -12.34 14.35
N ASP A 125 1.38 -13.46 13.67
CA ASP A 125 2.21 -14.56 14.17
C ASP A 125 3.72 -14.28 14.07
N TYR A 126 4.14 -13.18 13.44
CA TYR A 126 5.54 -12.77 13.45
C TYR A 126 5.98 -12.34 14.85
N ASN A 127 7.27 -12.53 15.13
CA ASN A 127 7.85 -12.05 16.38
C ASN A 127 7.72 -10.51 16.50
N LYS A 128 7.65 -10.04 17.75
CA LYS A 128 7.43 -8.63 18.06
C LYS A 128 8.53 -7.73 17.47
N ASP A 129 9.79 -8.16 17.56
CA ASP A 129 10.94 -7.39 17.09
C ASP A 129 10.88 -7.11 15.57
N ALA A 130 10.42 -8.08 14.77
CA ALA A 130 10.25 -7.89 13.33
C ALA A 130 9.13 -6.91 13.00
N LYS A 131 8.04 -6.90 13.79
CA LYS A 131 6.98 -5.90 13.66
C LYS A 131 7.52 -4.51 14.04
N ASP A 132 8.23 -4.40 15.15
CA ASP A 132 8.81 -3.15 15.63
C ASP A 132 9.78 -2.57 14.57
N GLN A 133 10.68 -3.38 14.03
CA GLN A 133 11.59 -2.97 12.94
C GLN A 133 10.86 -2.51 11.68
N PHE A 134 9.74 -3.15 11.33
CA PHE A 134 8.92 -2.72 10.19
C PHE A 134 8.31 -1.33 10.43
N TYR A 135 7.73 -1.10 11.61
CA TYR A 135 7.12 0.18 11.97
C TYR A 135 8.16 1.30 12.13
N ASP A 136 9.34 1.02 12.71
CA ASP A 136 10.44 1.98 12.82
C ASP A 136 10.93 2.42 11.43
N ARG A 137 11.07 1.46 10.51
CA ARG A 137 11.43 1.74 9.12
C ARG A 137 10.35 2.57 8.43
N LEU A 138 9.08 2.19 8.59
CA LEU A 138 7.95 2.90 7.98
C LEU A 138 7.85 4.34 8.52
N GLN A 139 8.03 4.53 9.83
CA GLN A 139 8.08 5.84 10.48
C GLN A 139 9.17 6.72 9.86
N SER A 140 10.39 6.20 9.72
CA SER A 140 11.51 6.94 9.09
C SER A 140 11.21 7.35 7.64
N ILE A 141 10.48 6.53 6.88
CA ILE A 141 10.10 6.85 5.50
C ILE A 141 9.05 7.97 5.47
N ILE A 142 8.08 7.94 6.38
CA ILE A 142 7.03 8.96 6.48
C ILE A 142 7.64 10.30 6.91
N GLU A 143 8.56 10.31 7.88
CA GLU A 143 9.25 11.53 8.35
C GLU A 143 10.07 12.22 7.25
N LYS A 144 10.60 11.44 6.31
CA LYS A 144 11.32 11.98 5.14
C LYS A 144 10.40 12.57 4.08
N CYS A 145 9.08 12.35 4.17
CA CYS A 145 8.12 12.95 3.24
C CYS A 145 7.86 14.41 3.64
N PRO A 146 8.02 15.39 2.72
CA PRO A 146 7.78 16.80 3.05
C PRO A 146 6.34 17.04 3.52
N THR A 147 6.14 17.78 4.61
CA THR A 147 4.81 18.04 5.19
C THR A 147 3.84 18.75 4.23
N LYS A 148 4.36 19.51 3.26
CA LYS A 148 3.56 20.17 2.22
C LYS A 148 3.06 19.22 1.14
N ASP A 149 3.70 18.07 0.98
CA ASP A 149 3.41 17.10 -0.06
C ASP A 149 2.32 16.12 0.40
N LEU A 150 1.60 15.56 -0.57
CA LEU A 150 0.58 14.56 -0.28
C LEU A 150 1.24 13.21 -0.02
N THR A 151 1.00 12.59 1.12
CA THR A 151 1.45 11.23 1.41
C THR A 151 0.26 10.28 1.44
N ILE A 152 0.30 9.26 0.58
CA ILE A 152 -0.67 8.17 0.55
C ILE A 152 0.02 6.91 1.07
N LEU A 153 -0.37 6.49 2.27
CA LEU A 153 0.02 5.21 2.83
C LEU A 153 -1.04 4.17 2.48
N MET A 154 -0.64 3.09 1.83
CA MET A 154 -1.54 2.03 1.36
C MET A 154 -0.84 0.68 1.40
N GLY A 155 -1.62 -0.39 1.26
CA GLY A 155 -1.09 -1.74 1.29
C GLY A 155 -1.93 -2.66 2.13
N ASP A 156 -1.33 -3.79 2.47
CA ASP A 156 -1.91 -4.79 3.36
C ASP A 156 -1.21 -4.70 4.71
N PHE A 157 -1.93 -4.16 5.69
CA PHE A 157 -1.45 -3.96 7.05
C PHE A 157 -1.80 -5.14 7.98
N ASN A 158 -2.52 -6.16 7.50
CA ASN A 158 -3.01 -7.25 8.38
C ASN A 158 -3.72 -6.72 9.66
N ALA A 159 -4.30 -5.51 9.57
CA ALA A 159 -4.71 -4.68 10.68
C ALA A 159 -6.23 -4.52 10.69
N LYS A 160 -6.84 -4.75 11.84
CA LYS A 160 -8.24 -4.38 12.12
C LYS A 160 -8.22 -3.18 13.04
N VAL A 161 -8.65 -2.02 12.55
CA VAL A 161 -8.69 -0.79 13.37
C VAL A 161 -9.93 -0.70 14.26
N GLY A 162 -10.96 -1.51 13.95
CA GLY A 162 -12.22 -1.58 14.67
C GLY A 162 -13.14 -0.37 14.48
N THR A 163 -14.26 -0.35 15.22
CA THR A 163 -15.23 0.75 15.22
C THR A 163 -15.04 1.75 16.36
N ASP A 164 -14.36 1.35 17.43
CA ASP A 164 -14.06 2.23 18.55
C ASP A 164 -12.97 3.21 18.16
N ASN A 165 -13.29 4.50 18.11
CA ASN A 165 -12.33 5.56 17.77
C ASN A 165 -11.91 6.40 18.98
N THR A 166 -12.19 5.94 20.21
CA THR A 166 -11.82 6.68 21.42
C THR A 166 -10.31 6.92 21.47
N GLY A 167 -9.90 8.20 21.54
CA GLY A 167 -8.49 8.62 21.51
C GLY A 167 -7.86 8.70 20.11
N TYR A 168 -8.61 8.40 19.05
CA TYR A 168 -8.18 8.44 17.65
C TYR A 168 -9.16 9.21 16.74
N GLU A 169 -10.02 10.05 17.32
CA GLU A 169 -11.13 10.71 16.64
C GLU A 169 -10.70 11.57 15.45
N ASP A 170 -9.50 12.15 15.54
CA ASP A 170 -8.92 13.00 14.48
C ASP A 170 -8.45 12.21 13.25
N ILE A 171 -8.16 10.91 13.42
CA ILE A 171 -7.55 10.08 12.37
C ILE A 171 -8.43 8.93 11.90
N MET A 172 -9.45 8.52 12.67
CA MET A 172 -10.37 7.46 12.27
C MET A 172 -11.84 7.75 12.61
N GLY A 173 -12.70 7.29 11.72
CA GLY A 173 -14.14 7.24 11.95
C GLY A 173 -14.59 5.93 12.59
N ARG A 174 -15.91 5.81 12.81
CA ARG A 174 -16.54 4.64 13.45
C ARG A 174 -17.03 3.61 12.44
N LYS A 175 -16.61 3.70 11.16
CA LYS A 175 -17.07 2.80 10.08
C LYS A 175 -16.14 1.64 9.82
N GLY A 176 -15.10 1.43 10.64
CA GLY A 176 -14.29 0.22 10.59
C GLY A 176 -15.10 -1.06 10.89
N LEU A 177 -14.42 -2.19 10.97
CA LEU A 177 -15.03 -3.50 11.14
C LEU A 177 -14.37 -4.25 12.30
N GLY A 178 -15.19 -4.93 13.10
CA GLY A 178 -14.74 -5.76 14.21
C GLY A 178 -14.13 -4.98 15.38
N GLU A 179 -13.41 -5.71 16.22
CA GLU A 179 -12.59 -5.17 17.30
C GLU A 179 -11.16 -4.93 16.82
N ARG A 180 -10.49 -3.97 17.46
CA ARG A 180 -9.11 -3.63 17.13
C ARG A 180 -8.18 -4.77 17.51
N ASN A 181 -7.32 -5.21 16.58
CA ASN A 181 -6.27 -6.19 16.88
C ASN A 181 -4.91 -5.50 17.15
N GLU A 182 -3.89 -6.26 17.56
CA GLU A 182 -2.55 -5.71 17.89
C GLU A 182 -1.95 -4.90 16.72
N ASN A 183 -1.96 -5.44 15.50
CA ASN A 183 -1.52 -4.72 14.32
C ASN A 183 -2.37 -3.46 14.06
N GLY A 184 -3.67 -3.52 14.33
CA GLY A 184 -4.59 -2.38 14.25
C GLY A 184 -4.26 -1.25 15.24
N GLU A 185 -3.80 -1.58 16.44
CA GLU A 185 -3.33 -0.60 17.41
C GLU A 185 -2.03 0.05 16.96
N ARG A 186 -1.05 -0.73 16.48
CA ARG A 186 0.21 -0.22 15.95
C ARG A 186 -0.02 0.70 14.75
N PHE A 187 -0.89 0.29 13.82
CA PHE A 187 -1.26 1.08 12.66
C PHE A 187 -1.99 2.38 13.06
N ALA A 188 -2.94 2.32 13.99
CA ALA A 188 -3.64 3.51 14.49
C ALA A 188 -2.69 4.48 15.20
N ASN A 189 -1.74 3.98 15.99
CA ASN A 189 -0.71 4.79 16.66
C ASN A 189 0.22 5.47 15.64
N LEU A 190 0.68 4.75 14.62
CA LEU A 190 1.46 5.32 13.52
C LEU A 190 0.67 6.45 12.82
N CYS A 191 -0.61 6.21 12.50
CA CYS A 191 -1.45 7.21 11.86
C CYS A 191 -1.66 8.44 12.75
N ALA A 192 -1.94 8.25 14.04
CA ALA A 192 -2.10 9.34 15.00
C ALA A 192 -0.83 10.20 15.11
N PHE A 193 0.33 9.56 15.26
CA PHE A 193 1.62 10.25 15.38
C PHE A 193 1.94 11.11 14.15
N ASN A 194 1.65 10.59 12.95
CA ASN A 194 1.95 11.27 11.68
C ASN A 194 0.78 12.09 11.12
N LYS A 195 -0.33 12.23 11.86
CA LYS A 195 -1.56 12.93 11.41
C LYS A 195 -2.10 12.39 10.08
N LEU A 196 -1.99 11.08 9.88
CA LEU A 196 -2.53 10.37 8.73
C LEU A 196 -3.95 9.92 9.02
N VAL A 197 -4.82 10.05 8.03
CA VAL A 197 -6.23 9.73 8.17
C VAL A 197 -6.54 8.34 7.59
N ILE A 198 -7.19 7.48 8.38
CA ILE A 198 -7.56 6.12 8.01
C ILE A 198 -8.85 6.13 7.18
N GLY A 199 -8.70 6.30 5.86
CA GLY A 199 -9.83 6.53 4.95
C GLY A 199 -10.97 5.48 5.01
N VAL A 200 -10.63 4.20 5.14
CA VAL A 200 -11.62 3.10 5.19
C VAL A 200 -12.56 3.17 6.40
N SER A 201 -12.13 3.84 7.48
CA SER A 201 -12.89 3.97 8.72
C SER A 201 -13.86 5.15 8.74
N ILE A 202 -13.73 6.10 7.80
CA ILE A 202 -14.49 7.36 7.79
C ILE A 202 -15.83 7.17 7.09
N PHE A 203 -15.80 6.60 5.90
CA PHE A 203 -16.97 6.59 5.02
C PHE A 203 -17.82 5.32 5.21
N PRO A 204 -19.15 5.42 5.07
CA PRO A 204 -20.01 4.26 5.11
C PRO A 204 -19.77 3.40 3.87
N HIS A 205 -19.26 2.19 4.08
CA HIS A 205 -19.08 1.19 3.04
C HIS A 205 -20.00 -0.01 3.26
N LYS A 206 -20.37 -0.70 2.17
CA LYS A 206 -20.99 -2.04 2.26
C LYS A 206 -20.01 -2.99 2.96
N ARG A 207 -20.50 -3.94 3.74
CA ARG A 207 -19.66 -4.90 4.48
C ARG A 207 -18.66 -5.64 3.57
N THR A 208 -19.08 -5.98 2.35
CA THR A 208 -18.23 -6.60 1.31
C THR A 208 -17.04 -5.75 0.86
N HIS A 209 -17.07 -4.43 1.11
CA HIS A 209 -15.99 -3.51 0.78
C HIS A 209 -15.17 -3.10 2.01
N LYS A 210 -15.57 -3.55 3.22
CA LYS A 210 -14.83 -3.34 4.47
C LYS A 210 -13.92 -4.52 4.81
N ILE A 211 -14.26 -5.70 4.29
CA ILE A 211 -13.48 -6.92 4.44
C ILE A 211 -12.61 -7.03 3.20
N THR A 212 -11.30 -6.94 3.38
CA THR A 212 -10.30 -7.13 2.32
C THR A 212 -9.78 -8.57 2.30
N TRP A 213 -9.97 -9.33 3.38
CA TRP A 213 -9.58 -10.74 3.46
C TRP A 213 -10.49 -11.57 4.36
N ILE A 214 -10.71 -12.83 3.98
CA ILE A 214 -11.38 -13.84 4.80
C ILE A 214 -10.46 -15.05 4.85
N SER A 215 -10.24 -15.58 6.06
CA SER A 215 -9.47 -16.80 6.27
C SER A 215 -10.11 -18.00 5.58
N GLN A 216 -9.31 -19.01 5.24
CA GLN A 216 -9.82 -20.23 4.59
C GLN A 216 -10.83 -20.99 5.46
N ASP A 217 -10.71 -20.89 6.78
CA ASP A 217 -11.66 -21.44 7.76
C ASP A 217 -12.84 -20.49 8.07
N HIS A 218 -12.91 -19.33 7.41
CA HIS A 218 -13.89 -18.27 7.61
C HIS A 218 -13.94 -17.65 9.02
N ALA A 219 -13.04 -18.02 9.93
CA ALA A 219 -13.01 -17.53 11.31
C ALA A 219 -12.55 -16.07 11.44
N THR A 220 -11.69 -15.60 10.53
CA THR A 220 -11.09 -14.27 10.56
C THR A 220 -11.47 -13.47 9.33
N GLN A 221 -12.05 -12.30 9.55
CA GLN A 221 -12.33 -11.29 8.52
C GLN A 221 -11.49 -10.05 8.80
N ASN A 222 -10.53 -9.72 7.92
CA ASN A 222 -9.73 -8.49 7.97
C ASN A 222 -10.26 -7.49 6.96
#